data_AF-A0A847AAA3-F1
#
_entry.id   AF-A0A847AAA3-F1
#
_cell.length_a   1.000
_cell.length_b   1.000
_cell.length_c   1.000
_cell.angle_alpha   90.00
_cell.angle_beta   90.00
_cell.angle_gamma   90.00
#
_symmetry.space_group_name_H-M   'P 1'
#
loop_
_entity.id
_entity.type
_entity.pdbx_description
1 polymer ?
#
loop_
_entity_poly.entity_id
_entity_poly.type
_entity_poly.pdbx_seq_one_letter_code
_entity_poly.pdbx_strand_id
1 'polypeptide(L)' 'PLLDLEMRLGEGTGAALAISLAEAAARVLDEMTTFEGAGVSGPLEPEDESPGD' A
#
# COMPACT_ATOMS: atom_id res chain seq x y z
N PRO A 1 0.54 13.36 6.23
CA PRO A 1 -0.38 12.72 7.20
C PRO A 1 -1.07 11.54 6.51
N LEU A 2 -1.51 10.50 7.24
CA LEU A 2 -2.16 9.33 6.63
C LEU A 2 -3.52 9.68 6.00
N LEU A 3 -4.24 10.64 6.57
CA LEU A 3 -5.48 11.21 6.07
C LEU A 3 -5.33 12.73 6.04
N ASP A 4 -5.67 13.37 4.92
CA ASP A 4 -5.72 14.83 4.79
C ASP A 4 -7.16 15.25 4.48
N LEU A 5 -7.89 15.59 5.55
CA LEU A 5 -9.35 15.85 5.53
C LEU A 5 -9.69 17.26 6.03
N GLU A 6 -8.69 18.12 6.23
CA GLU A 6 -8.82 19.47 6.79
C GLU A 6 -9.61 19.55 8.12
N MET A 7 -9.63 18.45 8.90
CA MET A 7 -10.37 18.37 10.17
C MET A 7 -9.80 19.30 11.24
N ARG A 8 -10.69 19.88 12.05
CA ARG A 8 -10.33 20.78 13.17
C ARG A 8 -11.05 20.48 14.48
N LEU A 9 -11.68 19.32 14.59
CA LEU A 9 -12.42 18.90 15.79
C LEU A 9 -11.47 18.58 16.96
N GLY A 10 -10.32 17.94 16.69
CA GLY A 10 -9.34 17.59 17.71
C GLY A 10 -9.71 16.34 18.50
N GLU A 11 -9.27 16.26 19.76
CA GLU A 11 -9.61 15.21 20.74
C GLU A 11 -9.29 13.76 20.29
N GLY A 12 -8.38 13.60 19.34
CA GLY A 12 -8.02 12.28 18.81
C GLY A 12 -9.00 11.73 17.77
N THR A 13 -9.98 12.50 17.31
CA THR A 13 -10.91 12.06 16.25
C THR A 13 -10.19 11.64 14.96
N GLY A 14 -9.13 12.35 14.57
CA GLY A 14 -8.27 11.94 13.45
C GLY A 14 -7.52 10.62 13.70
N ALA A 15 -7.12 10.36 14.95
CA ALA A 15 -6.49 9.10 15.32
C ALA A 15 -7.50 7.95 15.29
N ALA A 16 -8.73 8.16 15.79
CA ALA A 16 -9.80 7.18 15.73
C ALA A 16 -10.12 6.76 14.29
N LEU A 17 -10.16 7.71 13.35
CA LEU A 17 -10.33 7.41 11.92
C LEU A 17 -9.15 6.62 11.33
N ALA A 18 -7.91 6.86 11.80
CA ALA A 18 -6.72 6.18 11.32
C ALA A 18 -6.55 4.74 11.86
N ILE A 19 -7.27 4.34 12.91
CA ILE A 19 -7.16 2.99 13.52
C ILE A 19 -7.47 1.90 12.48
N SER A 20 -8.56 2.04 11.72
CA SER A 20 -8.94 1.06 10.71
C SER A 20 -7.94 0.99 9.55
N LEU A 21 -7.27 2.10 9.24
CA LEU A 21 -6.20 2.12 8.23
C LEU A 21 -4.95 1.37 8.74
N ALA A 22 -4.58 1.54 10.01
CA ALA A 22 -3.49 0.80 10.62
C ALA A 22 -3.79 -0.71 10.67
N GLU A 23 -5.02 -1.09 11.01
CA GLU A 23 -5.45 -2.50 10.98
C GLU A 23 -5.40 -3.08 9.56
N ALA A 24 -5.91 -2.35 8.56
CA ALA A 24 -5.84 -2.78 7.17
C ALA A 24 -4.39 -2.99 6.70
N ALA A 25 -3.47 -2.10 7.08
CA ALA A 25 -2.05 -2.25 6.77
C ALA A 25 -1.43 -3.50 7.42
N ALA A 26 -1.78 -3.79 8.68
CA ALA A 26 -1.33 -5.00 9.37
C ALA A 26 -1.85 -6.27 8.67
N ARG A 27 -3.13 -6.28 8.28
CA ARG A 27 -3.71 -7.41 7.54
C ARG A 27 -3.10 -7.59 6.16
N VAL A 28 -2.77 -6.50 5.46
CA VAL A 28 -2.05 -6.60 4.18
C VAL A 28 -0.71 -7.31 4.37
N LEU A 29 0.02 -7.00 5.44
CA LEU A 29 1.29 -7.66 5.73
C LEU A 29 1.12 -9.15 6.10
N ASP A 30 0.08 -9.50 6.85
CA ASP A 30 -0.12 -10.86 7.38
C ASP A 30 -0.85 -11.79 6.39
N GLU A 31 -1.79 -11.25 5.61
CA GLU A 31 -2.75 -12.02 4.82
C GLU A 31 -2.52 -11.97 3.30
N MET A 32 -1.73 -11.02 2.78
CA MET A 32 -1.41 -11.05 1.34
C MET A 32 -0.46 -12.20 1.02
N THR A 33 -0.85 -13.01 0.04
CA THR A 33 0.07 -13.96 -0.57
C THR A 33 1.14 -13.23 -1.38
N THR A 34 2.32 -13.82 -1.48
CA THR A 34 3.38 -13.33 -2.37
C THR A 34 2.98 -13.48 -3.84
N PHE A 35 3.66 -12.76 -4.74
CA PHE A 35 3.44 -12.89 -6.19
C PHE A 35 3.59 -14.32 -6.69
N GLU A 36 4.58 -15.06 -6.18
CA GLU A 36 4.76 -16.48 -6.47
C GLU A 36 3.56 -17.31 -5.99
N GLY A 37 3.12 -17.10 -4.74
CA GLY A 37 1.96 -17.82 -4.18
C GLY A 37 0.63 -17.48 -4.88
N ALA A 38 0.51 -16.29 -5.49
CA ALA A 38 -0.63 -15.90 -6.33
C ALA A 38 -0.52 -16.36 -7.79
N GLY A 39 0.62 -16.92 -8.21
CA GLY A 39 0.86 -17.30 -9.61
C GLY A 39 0.94 -16.10 -10.57
N VAL A 40 1.39 -14.94 -10.09
CA VAL A 40 1.57 -13.73 -10.91
C VAL A 40 2.90 -13.82 -11.67
N SER A 41 2.84 -13.78 -13.00
CA SER A 41 4.00 -13.81 -13.90
C SER A 41 4.06 -12.56 -14.80
N GLY A 42 5.22 -11.90 -14.87
CA GLY A 42 5.49 -10.69 -15.66
C GLY A 42 6.81 -10.04 -15.23
N PRO A 43 7.40 -9.10 -16.00
CA PRO A 43 8.76 -8.63 -15.77
C PRO A 43 8.91 -7.83 -14.45
N LEU A 44 10.00 -8.08 -13.74
CA LEU A 44 10.56 -7.17 -12.72
C LEU A 44 11.73 -6.34 -13.26
N GLU A 45 12.06 -6.50 -14.54
CA GLU A 45 13.18 -5.82 -15.19
C GLU A 45 12.63 -4.67 -16.07
N PRO A 46 13.27 -3.48 -16.06
CA PRO A 46 13.06 -2.54 -17.14
C PRO A 46 13.51 -3.25 -18.42
N GLU A 47 12.65 -3.27 -19.43
CA GLU A 47 13.08 -3.67 -20.77
C GLU A 47 14.25 -2.74 -21.13
N ASP A 48 15.48 -3.28 -21.11
CA ASP A 48 16.66 -2.54 -21.56
C ASP A 48 16.34 -2.06 -22.98
N GLU A 49 16.09 -0.75 -23.11
CA GLU A 49 16.09 -0.06 -24.39
C GLU A 49 17.50 -0.26 -24.98
N SER A 50 17.71 -1.33 -25.73
CA SER A 50 18.88 -1.43 -26.61
C SER A 50 18.67 -0.41 -27.74
N PRO A 51 19.42 0.71 -27.80
CA PRO A 51 19.39 1.58 -28.95
C PRO A 51 20.30 0.94 -29.99
N GLY A 52 19.73 0.12 -30.87
CA GLY A 52 20.45 -0.44 -32.00
C GLY A 52 19.99 -1.83 -32.42
N ASP A 53 18.87 -1.86 -33.15
CA ASP A 53 18.73 -2.62 -34.41
C ASP A 53 17.97 -1.73 -35.40
#